data_AF-A0A7V2RM47-F1
#
_entry.id   AF-A0A7V2RM47-F1
#
_cell.length_a   1.000
_cell.length_b   1.000
_cell.length_c   1.000
_cell.angle_alpha   90.00
_cell.angle_beta   90.00
_cell.angle_gamma   90.00
#
_symmetry.space_group_name_H-M   'P 1'
#
loop_
_entity.id
_entity.type
_entity.pdbx_description
1 polymer ?
#
loop_
_entity_poly.entity_id
_entity_poly.type
_entity_poly.pdbx_seq_one_letter_code
_entity_poly.pdbx_strand_id
1 'polypeptide(L)' 'MPISYIIEVLLLVALFYFILRWTGAIKSKPKNVCPHCGGKGYWLGLRERERCNECNGTGKTQ' A
#
# COMPACT_ATOMS: atom_id res chain seq x y z
N MET A 1 -34.57 0.94 21.02
CA MET A 1 -33.78 0.01 20.19
C MET A 1 -33.16 -0.99 21.14
N PRO A 2 -33.36 -2.31 20.95
CA PRO A 2 -32.94 -3.30 21.93
C PRO A 2 -31.42 -3.38 21.99
N ILE A 3 -30.87 -3.44 23.20
CA ILE A 3 -29.42 -3.50 23.47
C ILE A 3 -28.74 -4.67 22.73
N SER A 4 -29.48 -5.75 22.49
CA SER A 4 -29.03 -6.90 21.70
C SER A 4 -28.57 -6.53 20.28
N TYR A 5 -29.27 -5.60 19.62
CA TYR A 5 -28.93 -5.15 18.27
C TYR A 5 -27.59 -4.40 18.24
N ILE A 6 -27.29 -3.62 19.28
CA ILE A 6 -26.03 -2.88 19.39
C ILE A 6 -24.85 -3.84 19.52
N ILE A 7 -25.02 -4.91 20.31
CA ILE A 7 -23.99 -5.95 20.51
C ILE A 7 -23.72 -6.71 19.20
N GLU A 8 -24.79 -7.05 18.47
CA GLU A 8 -24.69 -7.76 17.19
C GLU A 8 -23.94 -6.92 16.13
N VAL A 9 -24.27 -5.64 16.03
CA VAL A 9 -23.57 -4.70 15.12
C VAL A 9 -22.10 -4.55 15.51
N LEU A 10 -21.78 -4.44 16.81
CA LEU A 10 -20.39 -4.34 17.28
C LEU A 10 -19.57 -5.60 16.93
N LEU A 11 -20.16 -6.79 17.08
CA LEU A 11 -19.50 -8.04 16.70
C LEU A 11 -19.22 -8.11 15.19
N LEU A 12 -20.19 -7.71 14.36
CA LEU A 12 -20.01 -7.68 12.90
C LEU A 12 -18.89 -6.71 12.48
N VAL A 13 -18.84 -5.52 13.08
CA VAL A 13 -17.79 -4.53 12.80
C VAL A 13 -16.42 -5.04 13.25
N ALA A 14 -16.31 -5.60 14.46
CA ALA A 14 -15.06 -6.17 14.97
C ALA A 14 -14.55 -7.31 14.07
N LEU A 15 -15.44 -8.19 13.63
CA LEU A 15 -15.11 -9.32 12.76
C LEU A 15 -14.69 -8.84 11.37
N PHE A 16 -15.35 -7.82 10.82
CA PHE A 16 -14.94 -7.17 9.57
C PHE A 16 -13.54 -6.54 9.68
N TYR A 17 -13.26 -5.79 10.75
CA TYR A 17 -11.92 -5.23 11.00
C TYR A 17 -10.85 -6.32 11.18
N PHE A 18 -11.19 -7.40 11.87
CA PHE A 18 -10.29 -8.55 12.06
C PHE A 18 -9.91 -9.17 10.71
N ILE A 19 -10.89 -9.41 9.83
CA ILE A 19 -10.66 -9.96 8.48
C ILE A 19 -9.80 -9.02 7.63
N LEU A 20 -10.09 -7.72 7.62
CA LEU A 20 -9.28 -6.73 6.88
C LEU A 20 -7.83 -6.68 7.37
N ARG A 21 -7.61 -6.83 8.68
CA ARG A 21 -6.26 -6.87 9.26
C ARG A 21 -5.54 -8.18 8.95
N TRP A 22 -6.23 -9.31 8.94
CA TRP A 22 -5.66 -10.63 8.70
C TRP A 22 -5.33 -10.88 7.23
N THR A 23 -6.19 -10.44 6.31
CA THR A 23 -6.00 -10.63 4.86
C THR A 23 -4.88 -9.77 4.27
N GLY A 24 -4.21 -8.93 5.07
CA GLY A 24 -3.12 -8.09 4.59
C GLY A 24 -3.53 -7.12 3.48
N ALA A 25 -4.83 -6.94 3.22
CA ALA A 25 -5.37 -6.12 2.14
C ALA A 25 -4.94 -4.65 2.24
N ILE A 26 -4.59 -4.19 3.45
CA ILE A 26 -4.12 -2.83 3.72
C ILE A 26 -2.59 -2.70 3.59
N LYS A 27 -1.86 -3.82 3.44
CA LYS A 27 -0.39 -3.82 3.24
C LYS A 27 -0.02 -4.17 1.80
N SER A 28 -0.70 -3.62 0.81
CA SER A 28 -0.07 -3.43 -0.48
C SER A 28 0.97 -2.31 -0.35
N LYS A 29 2.14 -2.62 0.23
CA LYS A 29 3.36 -1.96 -0.27
C LYS A 29 3.29 -2.15 -1.78
N PRO A 30 3.44 -1.10 -2.59
CA PRO A 30 3.34 -1.26 -4.04
C PRO A 30 4.37 -2.32 -4.44
N LYS A 31 3.87 -3.52 -4.76
CA LYS A 31 4.68 -4.74 -4.91
C LYS A 31 5.70 -4.60 -6.04
N ASN A 32 5.48 -3.60 -6.89
CA ASN A 32 6.25 -3.27 -8.06
C ASN A 32 6.87 -1.86 -7.91
N VAL A 33 7.24 -1.39 -6.72
CA VAL A 33 8.05 -0.17 -6.62
C VAL A 33 9.51 -0.55 -6.71
N CYS A 34 10.20 0.05 -7.68
CA CYS A 34 11.64 -0.13 -7.79
C CYS A 34 12.31 0.39 -6.51
N PRO A 35 13.03 -0.48 -5.75
CA PRO A 35 13.67 -0.09 -4.50
C PRO A 35 14.77 0.95 -4.74
N HIS A 36 15.39 0.92 -5.92
CA HIS A 36 16.54 1.74 -6.26
C HIS A 36 16.19 3.23 -6.45
N CYS A 37 14.99 3.54 -6.94
CA CYS A 37 14.50 4.91 -7.09
C CYS A 37 13.30 5.24 -6.19
N GLY A 38 12.96 4.35 -5.24
CA GLY A 38 11.80 4.51 -4.36
C GLY A 38 10.48 4.73 -5.11
N GLY A 39 10.34 4.18 -6.32
CA GLY A 39 9.12 4.29 -7.10
C GLY A 39 9.02 5.52 -8.01
N LYS A 40 10.01 6.42 -7.99
CA LYS A 40 9.95 7.68 -8.74
C LYS A 40 10.31 7.54 -10.23
N GLY A 41 11.07 6.52 -10.60
CA GLY A 41 11.61 6.35 -11.96
C GLY A 41 12.78 7.29 -12.29
N TYR A 42 13.13 8.21 -11.40
CA TYR A 42 14.25 9.13 -11.57
C TYR A 42 14.77 9.58 -10.20
N TRP A 43 15.97 10.13 -10.16
CA TRP A 43 16.49 10.90 -9.02
C TRP A 43 16.85 12.32 -9.46
N LEU A 44 16.81 13.28 -8.53
CA LEU A 44 17.36 14.62 -8.81
C LEU A 44 18.88 14.54 -8.65
N GLY A 45 19.60 14.66 -9.76
CA GLY A 45 21.02 14.94 -9.76
C GLY A 45 21.29 16.43 -9.49
N LEU A 46 22.57 16.79 -9.43
CA LEU A 46 23.03 18.17 -9.18
C LEU A 46 22.65 19.16 -10.28
N ARG A 47 22.31 18.68 -11.49
CA ARG A 47 21.97 19.51 -12.66
C ARG A 47 20.59 19.23 -13.25
N GLU A 48 20.15 17.97 -13.24
CA GLU A 48 18.90 17.57 -13.90
C GLU A 48 18.30 16.29 -13.29
N ARG A 49 17.11 15.89 -13.77
CA ARG A 49 16.51 14.59 -13.40
C ARG A 49 17.21 13.48 -14.16
N GLU A 50 17.85 12.59 -13.43
CA GLU A 50 18.51 11.42 -13.98
C GLU A 50 17.56 10.22 -13.92
N ARG A 51 17.42 9.52 -15.06
CA ARG A 51 16.53 8.37 -15.21
C ARG A 51 17.08 7.18 -14.41
N CYS A 52 16.20 6.47 -13.71
CA CYS A 52 16.61 5.25 -13.02
C CYS A 52 16.80 4.10 -14.02
N ASN A 53 18.04 3.64 -14.15
CA ASN A 53 18.41 2.54 -15.05
C ASN A 53 17.78 1.21 -14.61
N GLU A 54 17.73 0.93 -13.31
CA GLU A 54 17.20 -0.32 -12.74
C GLU A 54 15.74 -0.60 -13.13
N CYS A 55 14.92 0.45 -13.26
CA CYS A 55 13.52 0.34 -13.67
C CYS A 55 13.23 0.94 -15.04
N ASN A 56 14.27 1.27 -15.82
CA ASN A 56 14.16 1.98 -17.09
C ASN A 56 13.24 3.21 -17.01
N GLY A 57 13.30 3.95 -15.91
CA GLY A 57 12.47 5.15 -15.72
C GLY A 57 11.00 4.93 -15.40
N THR A 58 10.53 3.69 -15.29
CA THR A 58 9.10 3.39 -15.04
C THR A 58 8.70 3.55 -13.58
N GLY A 59 9.67 3.61 -12.66
CA GLY A 59 9.44 3.59 -11.23
C GLY A 59 8.99 2.21 -10.73
N LYS A 60 8.92 1.20 -11.60
CA LYS A 60 8.43 -0.13 -11.27
C LYS A 60 9.46 -1.21 -11.56
N THR A 61 9.58 -2.18 -10.66
CA THR A 61 10.33 -3.41 -10.95
C THR A 61 9.52 -4.19 -11.98
N GLN A 62 10.14 -4.42 -13.14
CA GLN A 62 9.56 -5.20 -14.25
C GLN A 62 9.42 -6.68 -13.86
#